data_AF-A0AAW7XIP3-F1
#
_entry.id   AF-A0AAW7XIP3-F1
#
_cell.length_a   1.000
_cell.length_b   1.000
_cell.length_c   1.000
_cell.angle_alpha   90.00
_cell.angle_beta   90.00
_cell.angle_gamma   90.00
#
_symmetry.space_group_name_H-M   'P 1'
#
loop_
_entity.id
_entity.type
_entity.pdbx_description
1 polymer ?
#
loop_
_entity_poly.entity_id
_entity_poly.type
_entity_poly.pdbx_seq_one_letter_code
_entity_poly.pdbx_strand_id
1 'polypeptide(L)'
;MSRNHQALPMQLFELAFAVPVVVNARVTKMMMSGGSPSAKDQKEFYRMGEEKVEAFFESWQAVSKVLFGFQQDFFRASLDVTRTTTPFDPLDTYQAYQDATHKLATKGLAPIHRRAVSNAKRLG
;
A
#
# COMPACT_ATOMS: atom_id res chain seq x y z
N MET A 1 23.77 -10.70 15.67
CA MET A 1 22.65 -9.77 15.43
C MET A 1 21.53 -10.55 14.75
N SER A 2 20.44 -10.83 15.46
CA SER A 2 19.31 -11.63 14.96
C SER A 2 18.59 -10.87 13.84
N ARG A 3 18.51 -11.45 12.65
CA ARG A 3 17.67 -10.96 11.55
C ARG A 3 16.22 -11.19 11.97
N ASN A 4 15.63 -10.18 12.58
CA ASN A 4 14.24 -10.22 13.01
C ASN A 4 13.37 -10.19 11.74
N HIS A 5 12.87 -11.36 11.33
CA HIS A 5 11.89 -11.46 10.24
C HIS A 5 10.57 -10.91 10.77
N GLN A 6 10.42 -9.59 10.81
CA GLN A 6 9.14 -8.99 11.07
C GLN A 6 8.13 -9.50 10.04
N ALA A 7 6.91 -9.78 10.49
CA ALA A 7 5.84 -10.21 9.60
C ALA A 7 5.63 -9.16 8.50
N LEU A 8 5.44 -9.59 7.25
CA LEU A 8 5.18 -8.71 6.08
C LEU A 8 4.16 -7.59 6.37
N PRO A 9 3.06 -7.81 7.13
CA PRO A 9 2.13 -6.74 7.50
C PRO A 9 2.79 -5.62 8.31
N MET A 10 3.70 -5.94 9.23
CA MET A 10 4.40 -4.95 10.05
C MET A 10 5.39 -4.13 9.21
N GLN A 11 6.12 -4.78 8.31
CA GLN A 11 7.02 -4.09 7.37
C GLN A 11 6.25 -3.16 6.41
N LEU A 12 5.08 -3.58 5.95
CA LEU A 12 4.19 -2.74 5.15
C LEU A 12 3.66 -1.55 5.96
N PHE A 13 3.34 -1.76 7.25
CA PHE A 13 2.95 -0.70 8.17
C PHE A 13 4.10 0.30 8.38
N GLU A 14 5.30 -0.18 8.69
CA GLU A 14 6.48 0.66 8.86
C GLU A 14 6.79 1.46 7.58
N LEU A 15 6.75 0.80 6.41
CA LEU A 15 6.97 1.43 5.11
C LEU A 15 5.92 2.52 4.84
N ALA A 16 4.66 2.26 5.20
CA ALA A 16 3.56 3.19 5.01
C ALA A 16 3.76 4.53 5.74
N PHE A 17 4.32 4.51 6.94
CA PHE A 17 4.60 5.73 7.71
C PHE A 17 5.98 6.33 7.38
N ALA A 18 6.99 5.50 7.13
CA ALA A 18 8.35 5.98 6.90
C ALA A 18 8.54 6.64 5.53
N VAL A 19 7.92 6.10 4.47
CA VAL A 19 8.12 6.57 3.10
C VAL A 19 7.71 8.04 2.90
N PRO A 20 6.51 8.50 3.34
CA PRO A 20 6.13 9.91 3.18
C PRO A 20 7.12 10.88 3.84
N VAL A 21 7.60 10.55 5.04
CA VAL A 21 8.55 11.38 5.80
C VAL A 21 9.89 11.50 5.06
N VAL A 22 10.43 10.38 4.58
CA VAL A 22 11.72 10.35 3.87
C VAL A 22 11.64 11.06 2.52
N VAL A 23 10.54 10.86 1.78
CA VAL A 23 10.31 11.57 0.51
C VAL A 23 10.26 13.07 0.78
N ASN A 24 9.45 13.53 1.73
CA ASN A 24 9.36 14.94 2.08
C ASN A 24 10.73 15.53 2.46
N ALA A 25 11.49 14.85 3.32
CA ALA A 25 12.82 15.31 3.71
C ALA A 25 13.80 15.43 2.51
N ARG A 26 13.74 14.47 1.56
CA ARG A 26 14.57 14.51 0.35
C ARG A 26 14.15 15.60 -0.62
N VAL A 27 12.84 15.84 -0.76
CA VAL A 27 12.28 16.97 -1.51
C VAL A 27 12.79 18.29 -0.94
N THR A 28 12.63 18.49 0.36
CA THR A 28 13.07 19.71 1.04
C THR A 28 14.58 19.93 0.87
N LYS A 29 15.38 18.87 1.01
CA LYS A 29 16.83 18.94 0.79
C LYS A 29 17.19 19.30 -0.66
N MET A 30 16.49 18.75 -1.64
CA MET A 30 16.69 19.06 -3.05
C MET A 30 16.41 20.54 -3.35
N MET A 31 15.31 21.08 -2.81
CA MET A 31 14.97 22.51 -2.94
C MET A 31 16.04 23.42 -2.31
N MET A 32 16.68 23.00 -1.21
CA MET A 32 17.73 23.77 -0.53
C MET A 32 19.11 23.68 -1.19
N SER A 33 19.33 22.76 -2.16
CA SER A 33 20.66 22.45 -2.72
C SER A 33 21.11 23.31 -3.91
N GLY A 34 20.38 24.37 -4.26
CA GLY A 34 20.93 25.51 -5.02
C GLY A 34 20.81 25.50 -6.55
N GLY A 35 20.37 24.41 -7.18
CA GLY A 35 19.92 24.44 -8.58
C GLY A 35 18.47 24.90 -8.66
N SER A 36 18.23 26.21 -8.62
CA SER A 36 16.88 26.77 -8.41
C SER A 36 15.91 26.38 -9.55
N PRO A 37 14.93 25.48 -9.30
CA PRO A 37 13.91 25.18 -10.28
C PRO A 37 13.06 26.45 -10.50
N SER A 38 12.61 26.70 -11.73
CA SER A 38 11.73 27.85 -11.98
C SER A 38 10.45 27.75 -11.13
N ALA A 39 9.75 28.86 -10.89
CA ALA A 39 8.49 28.83 -10.14
C ALA A 39 7.46 27.84 -10.75
N LYS A 40 7.52 27.62 -12.06
CA LYS A 40 6.73 26.62 -12.78
C LYS A 40 7.14 25.19 -12.41
N ASP A 41 8.45 24.93 -12.37
CA ASP A 41 8.99 23.60 -12.03
C ASP A 41 8.71 23.25 -10.57
N GLN A 42 8.79 24.23 -9.67
CA GLN A 42 8.41 24.05 -8.26
C GLN A 42 6.94 23.67 -8.13
N LYS A 43 6.04 24.39 -8.82
CA LYS A 43 4.61 24.10 -8.79
C LYS A 43 4.29 22.70 -9.34
N GLU A 44 4.95 22.31 -10.44
CA GLU A 44 4.80 20.98 -11.00
C GLU A 44 5.36 19.90 -10.07
N PHE A 45 6.46 20.19 -9.38
CA PHE A 45 7.04 19.30 -8.38
C PHE A 45 6.11 19.08 -7.19
N TYR A 46 5.55 20.15 -6.62
CA TYR A 46 4.56 20.06 -5.54
C TYR A 46 3.35 19.25 -5.97
N ARG A 47 2.80 19.54 -7.15
CA ARG A 47 1.71 18.78 -7.74
C ARG A 47 2.07 17.30 -7.81
N MET A 48 3.18 16.95 -8.46
CA MET A 48 3.66 15.57 -8.56
C MET A 48 3.89 14.89 -7.20
N GLY A 49 4.19 15.64 -6.14
CA GLY A 49 4.27 15.16 -4.77
C GLY A 49 2.90 14.82 -4.20
N GLU A 50 1.94 15.74 -4.31
CA GLU A 50 0.54 15.52 -3.91
C GLU A 50 -0.06 14.30 -4.60
N GLU A 51 0.19 14.15 -5.92
CA GLU A 51 -0.29 13.00 -6.70
C GLU A 51 0.20 11.66 -6.14
N LYS A 52 1.45 11.60 -5.63
CA LYS A 52 2.03 10.39 -5.05
C LYS A 52 1.46 10.11 -3.66
N VAL A 53 1.27 11.13 -2.83
CA VAL A 53 0.68 11.00 -1.49
C VAL A 53 -0.77 10.54 -1.59
N GLU A 54 -1.55 11.13 -2.49
CA GLU A 54 -2.93 10.75 -2.76
C GLU A 54 -3.03 9.28 -3.22
N ALA A 55 -2.23 8.88 -4.21
CA ALA A 55 -2.21 7.51 -4.71
C ALA A 55 -1.78 6.50 -3.61
N PHE A 56 -0.89 6.92 -2.72
CA PHE A 56 -0.50 6.13 -1.56
C PHE A 56 -1.67 5.94 -0.58
N PHE A 57 -2.41 7.01 -0.24
CA PHE A 57 -3.59 6.91 0.62
C PHE A 57 -4.71 6.05 0.00
N GLU A 58 -4.96 6.19 -1.31
CA GLU A 58 -5.91 5.32 -2.02
C GLU A 58 -5.49 3.84 -1.94
N SER A 59 -4.20 3.57 -2.17
CA SER A 59 -3.60 2.22 -2.05
C SER A 59 -3.78 1.67 -0.63
N TRP A 60 -3.51 2.49 0.38
CA TRP A 60 -3.65 2.11 1.79
C TRP A 60 -5.10 1.76 2.16
N GLN A 61 -6.05 2.57 1.73
CA GLN A 61 -7.47 2.29 1.94
C GLN A 61 -7.90 1.00 1.23
N ALA A 62 -7.40 0.76 0.01
CA ALA A 62 -7.68 -0.47 -0.72
C ALA A 62 -7.14 -1.71 0.01
N VAL A 63 -5.89 -1.65 0.50
CA VAL A 63 -5.29 -2.71 1.33
C VAL A 63 -6.10 -2.93 2.60
N SER A 64 -6.47 -1.86 3.30
CA SER A 64 -7.28 -1.94 4.53
C SER A 64 -8.61 -2.66 4.27
N LYS A 65 -9.31 -2.35 3.17
CA LYS A 65 -10.56 -3.04 2.79
C LYS A 65 -10.36 -4.54 2.55
N VAL A 66 -9.26 -4.94 1.92
CA VAL A 66 -8.93 -6.36 1.71
C VAL A 66 -8.70 -7.07 3.05
N LEU A 67 -7.95 -6.46 3.95
CA LEU A 67 -7.66 -7.04 5.27
C LEU A 67 -8.91 -7.13 6.16
N PHE A 68 -9.75 -6.09 6.17
CA PHE A 68 -11.03 -6.12 6.88
C PHE A 68 -11.98 -7.18 6.31
N GLY A 69 -12.03 -7.34 4.99
CA GLY A 69 -12.82 -8.40 4.34
C GLY A 69 -12.34 -9.79 4.76
N PHE A 70 -11.03 -10.02 4.73
CA PHE A 70 -10.43 -11.28 5.19
C PHE A 70 -10.78 -11.60 6.65
N GLN A 71 -10.74 -10.60 7.55
CA GLN A 71 -11.14 -10.78 8.94
C GLN A 71 -12.64 -11.11 9.09
N GLN A 72 -13.51 -10.48 8.29
CA GLN A 72 -14.95 -10.80 8.29
C GLN A 72 -15.23 -12.20 7.78
N ASP A 73 -14.58 -12.62 6.69
CA ASP A 73 -14.76 -13.96 6.12
C ASP A 73 -14.34 -15.03 7.14
N PHE A 74 -13.22 -14.79 7.84
CA PHE A 74 -12.76 -15.64 8.92
C PHE A 74 -13.77 -15.70 10.09
N PHE A 75 -14.27 -14.55 10.55
CA PHE A 75 -15.27 -14.49 11.62
C PHE A 75 -16.57 -15.21 11.22
N ARG A 76 -17.03 -15.03 9.98
CA ARG A 76 -18.22 -15.71 9.44
C ARG A 76 -18.04 -17.22 9.40
N ALA A 77 -16.88 -17.70 8.95
CA ALA A 77 -16.56 -19.12 8.93
C ALA A 77 -16.55 -19.71 10.35
N SER A 78 -16.07 -18.95 11.36
CA SER A 78 -16.06 -19.41 12.76
C SER A 78 -17.46 -19.54 13.39
N LEU A 79 -18.46 -18.82 12.86
CA LEU A 79 -19.84 -18.84 13.33
C LEU A 79 -20.72 -19.84 12.58
N ASP A 80 -20.22 -20.44 11.50
CA ASP A 80 -20.97 -21.41 10.70
C ASP A 80 -21.05 -22.76 11.43
N VAL A 81 -22.12 -22.95 12.20
CA VAL A 81 -22.44 -24.18 12.95
C VAL A 81 -22.77 -25.36 12.02
N THR A 82 -23.07 -25.11 10.74
CA THR A 82 -23.30 -26.21 9.77
C THR A 82 -22.00 -26.83 9.28
N ARG A 83 -20.88 -26.10 9.38
CA ARG A 83 -19.52 -26.59 9.14
C ARG A 83 -18.88 -27.08 10.44
N THR A 84 -19.47 -28.09 11.08
CA THR A 84 -18.90 -28.71 12.29
C THR A 84 -17.85 -29.76 11.93
N THR A 85 -16.56 -29.39 11.92
CA THR A 85 -15.50 -30.10 12.69
C THR A 85 -14.10 -29.50 12.65
N THR A 86 -13.82 -28.47 11.84
CA THR A 86 -12.55 -27.73 11.98
C THR A 86 -12.75 -26.24 11.71
N PRO A 87 -12.62 -25.35 12.70
CA PRO A 87 -12.59 -23.89 12.48
C PRO A 87 -11.40 -23.43 11.61
N PHE A 88 -10.54 -24.37 11.18
CA PHE A 88 -9.38 -24.18 10.34
C PHE A 88 -9.25 -25.39 9.39
N ASP A 89 -10.11 -25.50 8.38
CA ASP A 89 -9.76 -26.36 7.25
C ASP A 89 -8.53 -25.74 6.57
N PRO A 90 -7.39 -26.45 6.49
CA PRO A 90 -6.18 -25.93 5.88
C PRO A 90 -6.38 -25.49 4.43
N LEU A 91 -7.30 -26.14 3.68
CA LEU A 91 -7.58 -25.82 2.29
C LEU A 91 -8.37 -24.51 2.15
N ASP A 92 -9.41 -24.30 2.96
CA ASP A 92 -10.20 -23.06 2.97
C ASP A 92 -9.33 -21.87 3.42
N THR A 93 -8.50 -22.10 4.43
CA THR A 93 -7.55 -21.11 4.94
C THR A 93 -6.54 -20.74 3.85
N TYR A 94 -5.97 -21.74 3.17
CA TYR A 94 -5.03 -21.52 2.07
C TYR A 94 -5.66 -20.74 0.91
N GLN A 95 -6.90 -21.08 0.51
CA GLN A 95 -7.62 -20.35 -0.52
C GLN A 95 -7.89 -18.90 -0.11
N ALA A 96 -8.36 -18.67 1.12
CA ALA A 96 -8.61 -17.31 1.64
C ALA A 96 -7.34 -16.46 1.66
N TYR A 97 -6.19 -17.04 2.04
CA TYR A 97 -4.89 -16.37 1.97
C TYR A 97 -4.49 -16.04 0.53
N GLN A 98 -4.60 -16.99 -0.40
CA GLN A 98 -4.27 -16.76 -1.82
C GLN A 98 -5.13 -15.64 -2.42
N ASP A 99 -6.43 -15.63 -2.11
CA ASP A 99 -7.37 -14.63 -2.57
C ASP A 99 -7.05 -13.24 -2.00
N ALA A 100 -6.72 -13.17 -0.70
CA ALA A 100 -6.27 -11.94 -0.05
C ALA A 100 -4.95 -11.43 -0.66
N THR A 101 -3.97 -12.32 -0.88
CA THR A 101 -2.69 -11.98 -1.52
C THR A 101 -2.90 -11.44 -2.94
N HIS A 102 -3.74 -12.09 -3.75
CA HIS A 102 -4.05 -11.62 -5.10
C HIS A 102 -4.77 -10.26 -5.08
N LYS A 103 -5.74 -10.06 -4.17
CA LYS A 103 -6.44 -8.78 -3.99
C LYS A 103 -5.47 -7.68 -3.51
N LEU A 104 -4.54 -7.98 -2.62
CA LEU A 104 -3.51 -7.03 -2.19
C LEU A 104 -2.61 -6.62 -3.37
N ALA A 105 -2.14 -7.59 -4.16
CA ALA A 105 -1.30 -7.32 -5.33
C ALA A 105 -2.04 -6.49 -6.39
N THR A 106 -3.29 -6.82 -6.69
CA THR A 106 -4.04 -6.17 -7.77
C THR A 106 -4.71 -4.87 -7.33
N LYS A 107 -5.43 -4.87 -6.20
CA LYS A 107 -6.20 -3.70 -5.72
C LYS A 107 -5.36 -2.75 -4.90
N GLY A 108 -4.42 -3.27 -4.09
CA GLY A 108 -3.52 -2.44 -3.31
C GLY A 108 -2.61 -1.61 -4.22
N LEU A 109 -2.00 -2.22 -5.24
CA LEU A 109 -1.05 -1.51 -6.11
C LEU A 109 -1.72 -0.67 -7.21
N ALA A 110 -3.00 -0.89 -7.52
CA ALA A 110 -3.68 -0.23 -8.64
C ALA A 110 -3.60 1.31 -8.61
N PRO A 111 -3.81 2.00 -7.47
CA PRO A 111 -3.69 3.47 -7.42
C PRO A 111 -2.28 3.96 -7.75
N ILE A 112 -1.26 3.35 -7.15
CA ILE A 112 0.15 3.70 -7.37
C ILE A 112 0.54 3.44 -8.82
N HIS A 113 0.21 2.26 -9.35
CA HIS A 113 0.51 1.89 -10.74
C HIS A 113 -0.13 2.86 -11.74
N ARG A 114 -1.43 3.15 -11.58
CA ARG A 114 -2.18 4.09 -12.45
C ARG A 114 -1.56 5.49 -12.45
N ARG A 115 -1.23 6.03 -11.27
CA ARG A 115 -0.62 7.37 -11.16
C ARG A 115 0.79 7.42 -11.74
N ALA A 116 1.58 6.37 -11.53
CA ALA A 116 2.93 6.24 -12.08
C ALA A 116 2.91 6.19 -13.62
N VAL A 117 2.06 5.35 -14.21
CA VAL A 117 1.89 5.25 -15.67
C VAL A 117 1.38 6.57 -16.26
N SER A 118 0.41 7.23 -15.61
CA SER A 118 -0.09 8.53 -16.07
C SER A 118 0.97 9.62 -16.01
N ASN A 119 1.82 9.64 -14.97
CA ASN A 119 2.93 10.57 -14.87
C ASN A 119 4.00 10.31 -15.95
N ALA A 120 4.34 9.04 -16.20
CA ALA A 120 5.29 8.68 -17.26
C ALA A 120 4.85 9.16 -18.64
N LYS A 121 3.56 9.02 -18.98
CA LYS A 121 2.97 9.55 -20.23
C LYS A 121 3.00 11.07 -20.36
N ARG A 122 3.10 11.78 -19.24
CA ARG A 122 3.11 13.25 -19.19
C ARG A 122 4.53 13.82 -19.36
N LEU A 123 5.54 13.01 -19.08
CA LEU A 123 6.95 13.41 -19.01
C LEU A 123 7.80 12.88 -20.18
N GLY A 124 7.34 11.82 -20.87
CA GLY A 124 7.91 11.36 -22.15
C GLY A 124 7.16 11.95 -23.34
#